data_AF-A0A9E3XRH6-F1
#
_entry.id   AF-A0A9E3XRH6-F1
#
_cell.length_a   1.000
_cell.length_b   1.000
_cell.length_c   1.000
_cell.angle_alpha   90.00
_cell.angle_beta   90.00
_cell.angle_gamma   90.00
#
_symmetry.space_group_name_H-M   'P 1'
#
loop_
_entity.id
_entity.type
_entity.pdbx_description
1 polymer ?
#
loop_
_entity_poly.entity_id
_entity_poly.type
_entity_poly.pdbx_seq_one_letter_code
_entity_poly.pdbx_strand_id
1 'polypeptide(L)'
;MGTRSCIYVGHVMHARGGEHANTFRYRHAFLAIDMDELPRLERTLRPLGLPLFGWRRRALVRIDESDWTRRTADTPPTASLRDDVIAWARHRDPSIGQVDRVQLVAMPRQLGYAFNPITIFYLTRSGAAEPDIAVVEVHNTFGEPHRYLAPVGDERSTHDKQLHVSPFLPLRGGYDMHLPPPSERFLARIDAHGMGTAFTATWTGRRRPLDVRTLVWLLVRFPLGARLVTARIHWQALRLWLLRRAPFHRKPPYRHGIGSLPPQTARSIEDPQPQAQEHA
;
A
#
# COMPACT_ATOMS: atom_id res chain seq x y z
N MET A 1 -21.51 16.59 -14.36
CA MET A 1 -21.10 15.77 -13.20
C MET A 1 -19.63 16.03 -12.90
N GLY A 2 -19.30 16.40 -11.65
CA GLY A 2 -17.92 16.66 -11.23
C GLY A 2 -17.05 15.39 -11.25
N THR A 3 -15.73 15.55 -11.22
CA THR A 3 -14.78 14.42 -11.15
C THR A 3 -14.82 13.77 -9.76
N ARG A 4 -14.88 12.44 -9.73
CA ARG A 4 -14.76 11.63 -8.51
C ARG A 4 -13.31 11.59 -8.02
N SER A 5 -12.36 11.79 -8.93
CA SER A 5 -10.94 11.90 -8.65
C SER A 5 -10.60 13.21 -7.93
N CYS A 6 -9.63 13.15 -7.02
CA CYS A 6 -9.21 14.28 -6.20
C CYS A 6 -7.75 14.16 -5.76
N ILE A 7 -7.25 15.25 -5.16
CA ILE A 7 -5.99 15.27 -4.42
C ILE A 7 -6.34 15.34 -2.94
N TYR A 8 -5.77 14.45 -2.13
CA TYR A 8 -5.82 14.60 -0.68
C TYR A 8 -4.54 15.27 -0.18
N VAL A 9 -4.70 16.26 0.70
CA VAL A 9 -3.59 16.91 1.39
C VAL A 9 -3.76 16.70 2.89
N GLY A 10 -2.76 16.08 3.52
CA GLY A 10 -2.81 15.83 4.95
C GLY A 10 -1.50 15.27 5.47
N HIS A 11 -1.57 14.22 6.29
CA HIS A 11 -0.42 13.72 7.02
C HIS A 11 -0.36 12.20 7.05
N VAL A 12 0.87 11.69 7.03
CA VAL A 12 1.21 10.34 7.48
C VAL A 12 1.84 10.46 8.86
N MET A 13 1.34 9.71 9.83
CA MET A 13 1.87 9.68 11.19
C MET A 13 2.11 8.24 11.61
N HIS A 14 3.31 7.97 12.10
CA HIS A 14 3.62 6.70 12.76
C HIS A 14 3.91 6.99 14.23
N ALA A 15 3.33 6.19 15.11
CA ALA A 15 3.59 6.20 16.53
C ALA A 15 3.99 4.79 16.97
N ARG A 16 5.22 4.66 17.47
CA ARG A 16 5.73 3.46 18.15
C ARG A 16 5.76 3.74 19.65
N GLY A 17 5.10 2.89 20.43
CA GLY A 17 5.15 2.90 21.90
C GLY A 17 6.28 2.02 22.46
N GLY A 18 6.24 1.77 23.78
CA GLY A 18 7.21 0.92 24.47
C GLY A 18 8.59 1.56 24.68
N GLU A 19 9.58 0.75 25.02
CA GLU A 19 10.93 1.18 25.39
C GLU A 19 11.65 1.98 24.29
N HIS A 20 11.40 1.63 23.02
CA HIS A 20 11.97 2.31 21.85
C HIS A 20 10.97 3.27 21.19
N ALA A 21 10.25 4.05 22.01
CA ALA A 21 9.21 4.94 21.54
C ALA A 21 9.71 5.94 20.50
N ASN A 22 8.95 6.08 19.41
CA ASN A 22 9.24 7.03 18.34
C ASN A 22 7.94 7.42 17.64
N THR A 23 7.62 8.71 17.66
CA THR A 23 6.48 9.27 16.96
C THR A 23 6.94 10.33 15.99
N PHE A 24 6.42 10.28 14.77
CA PHE A 24 6.67 11.30 13.77
C PHE A 24 5.45 11.50 12.89
N ARG A 25 5.30 12.72 12.37
CA ARG A 25 4.20 13.12 11.50
C ARG A 25 4.75 13.95 10.36
N TYR A 26 4.48 13.52 9.12
CA TYR A 26 4.91 14.22 7.92
C TYR A 26 3.71 14.65 7.08
N ARG A 27 3.74 15.90 6.62
CA ARG A 27 2.76 16.40 5.67
C ARG A 27 2.99 15.77 4.30
N HIS A 28 1.91 15.34 3.65
CA HIS A 28 1.95 14.68 2.34
C HIS A 28 0.75 15.08 1.47
N ALA A 29 0.89 14.93 0.15
CA ALA A 29 -0.19 15.01 -0.82
C ALA A 29 -0.23 13.75 -1.69
N PHE A 30 -1.41 13.22 -1.95
CA PHE A 30 -1.59 11.95 -2.66
C PHE A 30 -2.85 12.01 -3.53
N LEU A 31 -2.93 11.14 -4.52
CA LEU A 31 -4.05 11.10 -5.45
C LEU A 31 -5.07 10.06 -4.99
N ALA A 32 -6.34 10.38 -5.16
CA ALA A 32 -7.42 9.40 -5.19
C ALA A 32 -8.06 9.47 -6.57
N ILE A 33 -7.82 8.46 -7.39
CA ILE A 33 -8.20 8.42 -8.81
C ILE A 33 -9.25 7.35 -9.02
N ASP A 34 -10.40 7.76 -9.55
CA ASP A 34 -11.31 6.81 -10.17
C ASP A 34 -10.65 6.31 -11.45
N MET A 35 -10.39 5.00 -11.53
CA MET A 35 -9.62 4.42 -12.63
C MET A 35 -10.34 4.58 -13.98
N ASP A 36 -11.66 4.70 -13.99
CA ASP A 36 -12.45 4.90 -15.22
C ASP A 36 -12.35 6.36 -15.72
N GLU A 37 -11.86 7.29 -14.87
CA GLU A 37 -11.64 8.70 -15.25
C GLU A 37 -10.26 8.95 -15.88
N LEU A 38 -9.30 8.01 -15.79
CA LEU A 38 -7.92 8.18 -16.27
C LEU A 38 -7.80 8.69 -17.71
N PRO A 39 -8.54 8.15 -18.72
CA PRO A 39 -8.47 8.66 -20.09
C PRO A 39 -8.96 10.11 -20.24
N ARG A 40 -9.90 10.54 -19.38
CA ARG A 40 -10.39 11.93 -19.36
C ARG A 40 -9.38 12.82 -18.65
N LEU A 41 -8.88 12.40 -17.50
CA LEU A 41 -7.92 13.17 -16.69
C LEU A 41 -6.63 13.45 -17.46
N GLU A 42 -6.09 12.46 -18.19
CA GLU A 42 -4.91 12.67 -19.04
C GLU A 42 -5.13 13.77 -20.10
N ARG A 43 -6.32 13.86 -20.68
CA ARG A 43 -6.64 14.91 -21.67
C ARG A 43 -6.81 16.28 -21.01
N THR A 44 -7.49 16.35 -19.88
CA THR A 44 -7.86 17.63 -19.25
C THR A 44 -6.75 18.25 -18.42
N LEU A 45 -5.86 17.43 -17.84
CA LEU A 45 -4.76 17.88 -16.97
C LEU A 45 -3.44 18.07 -17.72
N ARG A 46 -3.48 18.10 -19.07
CA ARG A 46 -2.37 18.45 -19.94
C ARG A 46 -2.70 19.68 -20.79
N PRO A 47 -3.00 20.83 -20.17
CA PRO A 47 -3.36 22.03 -20.92
C PRO A 47 -2.19 22.47 -21.80
N LEU A 48 -2.48 22.87 -23.04
CA LEU A 48 -1.50 23.43 -23.97
C LEU A 48 -0.28 22.51 -24.21
N GLY A 49 -0.45 21.20 -24.09
CA GLY A 49 0.62 20.21 -24.29
C GLY A 49 1.59 20.03 -23.11
N LEU A 50 1.44 20.80 -22.03
CA LEU A 50 2.30 20.67 -20.85
C LEU A 50 2.11 19.29 -20.19
N PRO A 51 3.19 18.52 -19.95
CA PRO A 51 3.10 17.17 -19.42
C PRO A 51 2.93 17.19 -17.88
N LEU A 52 1.90 17.86 -17.37
CA LEU A 52 1.66 17.98 -15.92
C LEU A 52 1.16 16.65 -15.33
N PHE A 53 0.13 16.06 -15.91
CA PHE A 53 -0.39 14.74 -15.56
C PHE A 53 -0.19 13.75 -16.71
N GLY A 54 0.00 12.47 -16.39
CA GLY A 54 0.09 11.41 -17.39
C GLY A 54 -0.44 10.09 -16.87
N TRP A 55 -1.07 9.34 -17.78
CA TRP A 55 -1.41 7.93 -17.58
C TRP A 55 -0.77 7.16 -18.72
N ARG A 56 0.17 6.26 -18.43
CA ARG A 56 1.02 5.58 -19.44
C ARG A 56 1.93 6.51 -20.28
N ARG A 57 1.72 7.83 -20.27
CA ARG A 57 2.60 8.83 -20.90
C ARG A 57 3.50 9.52 -19.87
N ARG A 58 4.68 9.97 -20.31
CA ARG A 58 5.62 10.73 -19.47
C ARG A 58 4.99 12.06 -19.03
N ALA A 59 5.10 12.35 -17.74
CA ALA A 59 4.58 13.56 -17.11
C ALA A 59 5.30 13.86 -15.78
N LEU A 60 5.15 15.08 -15.26
CA LEU A 60 5.69 15.50 -13.97
C LEU A 60 5.02 14.75 -12.82
N VAL A 61 3.69 14.56 -12.90
CA VAL A 61 2.88 13.70 -12.03
C VAL A 61 2.31 12.58 -12.90
N ARG A 62 2.60 11.32 -12.59
CA ARG A 62 2.18 10.18 -13.41
C ARG A 62 1.56 9.08 -12.57
N ILE A 63 0.50 8.47 -13.11
CA ILE A 63 0.02 7.15 -12.70
C ILE A 63 0.50 6.14 -13.73
N ASP A 64 1.33 5.20 -13.30
CA ASP A 64 1.88 4.16 -14.14
C ASP A 64 1.52 2.80 -13.55
N GLU A 65 0.72 2.01 -14.27
CA GLU A 65 0.22 0.74 -13.76
C GLU A 65 1.34 -0.27 -13.45
N SER A 66 2.56 -0.05 -13.96
CA SER A 66 3.75 -0.84 -13.59
C SER A 66 4.25 -0.59 -12.17
N ASP A 67 3.77 0.48 -11.51
CA ASP A 67 4.17 0.83 -10.13
C ASP A 67 3.50 -0.07 -9.08
N TRP A 68 2.56 -0.93 -9.51
CA TRP A 68 1.83 -1.86 -8.67
C TRP A 68 2.00 -3.29 -9.14
N THR A 69 1.80 -4.18 -8.20
CA THR A 69 1.88 -5.62 -8.43
C THR A 69 0.84 -6.03 -9.46
N ARG A 70 1.23 -6.85 -10.42
CA ARG A 70 0.27 -7.68 -11.17
C ARG A 70 0.42 -9.12 -10.71
N ARG A 71 -0.65 -9.90 -10.74
CA ARG A 71 -0.54 -11.35 -10.53
C ARG A 71 0.52 -11.90 -11.48
N THR A 72 1.58 -12.50 -10.96
CA THR A 72 2.63 -13.13 -11.75
C THR A 72 2.89 -14.55 -11.26
N ALA A 73 2.60 -15.51 -12.14
CA ALA A 73 3.08 -16.89 -12.27
C ALA A 73 1.94 -17.82 -12.75
N ASP A 74 0.81 -17.87 -12.03
CA ASP A 74 -0.20 -18.94 -12.23
C ASP A 74 -1.57 -18.41 -12.71
N THR A 75 -1.63 -17.21 -13.29
CA THR A 75 -2.91 -16.60 -13.70
C THR A 75 -2.75 -15.87 -15.03
N PRO A 76 -3.76 -15.91 -15.92
CA PRO A 76 -3.72 -15.17 -17.17
C PRO A 76 -3.46 -13.68 -16.91
N PRO A 77 -2.63 -13.02 -17.74
CA PRO A 77 -2.40 -11.59 -17.63
C PRO A 77 -3.72 -10.84 -17.83
N THR A 78 -4.03 -9.90 -16.95
CA THR A 78 -5.19 -9.02 -17.08
C THR A 78 -4.88 -7.81 -17.97
N ALA A 79 -5.91 -7.29 -18.64
CA ALA A 79 -5.77 -6.14 -19.56
C ALA A 79 -5.39 -4.84 -18.83
N SER A 80 -5.75 -4.69 -17.55
CA SER A 80 -5.52 -3.48 -16.77
C SER A 80 -5.27 -3.78 -15.29
N LEU A 81 -4.67 -2.82 -14.56
CA LEU A 81 -4.53 -2.90 -13.10
C LEU A 81 -5.91 -2.96 -12.41
N ARG A 82 -6.93 -2.30 -12.97
CA ARG A 82 -8.30 -2.36 -12.47
C ARG A 82 -8.79 -3.81 -12.44
N ASP A 83 -8.61 -4.52 -13.54
CA ASP A 83 -9.06 -5.91 -13.69
C ASP A 83 -8.19 -6.86 -12.85
N ASP A 84 -6.88 -6.61 -12.73
CA ASP A 84 -5.98 -7.37 -11.84
C ASP A 84 -6.45 -7.33 -10.38
N VAL A 85 -6.75 -6.14 -9.87
CA VAL A 85 -7.16 -5.97 -8.47
C VAL A 85 -8.51 -6.63 -8.21
N ILE A 86 -9.47 -6.50 -9.14
CA ILE A 86 -10.77 -7.19 -9.04
C ILE A 86 -10.59 -8.71 -9.06
N ALA A 87 -9.78 -9.23 -9.98
CA ALA A 87 -9.51 -10.67 -10.08
C ALA A 87 -8.77 -11.20 -8.84
N TRP A 88 -7.82 -10.43 -8.31
CA TRP A 88 -7.13 -10.76 -7.06
C TRP A 88 -8.11 -10.82 -5.88
N ALA A 89 -8.98 -9.80 -5.74
CA ALA A 89 -9.98 -9.76 -4.67
C ALA A 89 -10.95 -10.95 -4.75
N ARG A 90 -11.50 -11.25 -5.93
CA ARG A 90 -12.41 -12.39 -6.15
C ARG A 90 -11.76 -13.74 -5.91
N HIS A 91 -10.48 -13.88 -6.22
CA HIS A 91 -9.76 -15.11 -5.93
C HIS A 91 -9.59 -15.32 -4.42
N ARG A 92 -9.43 -14.22 -3.66
CA ARG A 92 -9.30 -14.27 -2.20
C ARG A 92 -10.64 -14.47 -1.49
N ASP A 93 -11.71 -13.93 -2.05
CA ASP A 93 -13.09 -14.07 -1.60
C ASP A 93 -14.04 -14.20 -2.82
N PRO A 94 -14.45 -15.44 -3.16
CA PRO A 94 -15.36 -15.70 -4.28
C PRO A 94 -16.75 -15.09 -4.14
N SER A 95 -17.14 -14.60 -2.97
CA SER A 95 -18.43 -13.92 -2.76
C SER A 95 -18.46 -12.49 -3.33
N ILE A 96 -17.29 -11.95 -3.69
CA ILE A 96 -17.18 -10.64 -4.33
C ILE A 96 -17.77 -10.71 -5.75
N GLY A 97 -19.01 -10.22 -5.88
CA GLY A 97 -19.73 -10.14 -7.14
C GLY A 97 -19.18 -9.11 -8.13
N GLN A 98 -20.06 -8.54 -8.96
CA GLN A 98 -19.69 -7.50 -9.92
C GLN A 98 -19.14 -6.24 -9.22
N VAL A 99 -18.06 -5.66 -9.77
CA VAL A 99 -17.44 -4.42 -9.29
C VAL A 99 -17.55 -3.36 -10.37
N ASP A 100 -18.31 -2.31 -10.09
CA ASP A 100 -18.60 -1.25 -11.06
C ASP A 100 -17.53 -0.17 -11.05
N ARG A 101 -16.88 0.07 -9.91
CA ARG A 101 -15.90 1.15 -9.76
C ARG A 101 -14.70 0.71 -8.92
N VAL A 102 -13.52 1.16 -9.33
CA VAL A 102 -12.28 1.04 -8.57
C VAL A 102 -11.66 2.42 -8.41
N GLN A 103 -11.46 2.84 -7.16
CA GLN A 103 -10.78 4.08 -6.82
C GLN A 103 -9.41 3.78 -6.19
N LEU A 104 -8.35 4.24 -6.85
CA LEU A 104 -6.96 4.10 -6.44
C LEU A 104 -6.56 5.27 -5.53
N VAL A 105 -6.13 5.00 -4.30
CA VAL A 105 -5.50 5.98 -3.41
C VAL A 105 -4.03 5.66 -3.25
N ALA A 106 -3.16 6.49 -3.84
CA ALA A 106 -1.72 6.26 -3.87
C ALA A 106 -0.92 7.55 -4.06
N MET A 107 0.40 7.46 -3.87
CA MET A 107 1.30 8.53 -4.27
C MET A 107 1.57 8.43 -5.78
N PRO A 108 1.51 9.56 -6.50
CA PRO A 108 1.86 9.54 -7.91
C PRO A 108 3.37 9.41 -8.07
N ARG A 109 3.80 8.88 -9.22
CA ARG A 109 5.16 9.03 -9.68
C ARG A 109 5.44 10.52 -9.92
N GLN A 110 6.52 11.03 -9.35
CA GLN A 110 6.93 12.43 -9.49
C GLN A 110 8.32 12.53 -10.10
N LEU A 111 8.43 13.27 -11.22
CA LEU A 111 9.70 13.46 -11.94
C LEU A 111 10.41 12.11 -12.19
N GLY A 112 9.64 11.13 -12.67
CA GLY A 112 10.13 9.79 -13.02
C GLY A 112 10.34 8.81 -11.86
N TYR A 113 10.27 9.23 -10.59
CA TYR A 113 10.47 8.35 -9.43
C TYR A 113 9.16 8.01 -8.72
N ALA A 114 8.98 6.74 -8.38
CA ALA A 114 7.82 6.22 -7.65
C ALA A 114 8.30 5.34 -6.49
N PHE A 115 7.62 5.45 -5.36
CA PHE A 115 7.70 4.51 -4.26
C PHE A 115 6.39 4.61 -3.48
N ASN A 116 5.59 3.54 -3.42
CA ASN A 116 4.27 3.53 -2.80
C ASN A 116 4.25 2.55 -1.61
N PRO A 117 4.64 2.97 -0.39
CA PRO A 117 4.70 2.06 0.76
C PRO A 117 3.33 1.51 1.15
N ILE A 118 2.26 2.26 0.86
CA ILE A 118 0.88 1.79 0.94
C ILE A 118 0.08 2.37 -0.24
N THR A 119 -0.77 1.53 -0.82
CA THR A 119 -1.79 1.88 -1.78
C THR A 119 -3.11 1.23 -1.35
N ILE A 120 -4.22 1.95 -1.50
CA ILE A 120 -5.54 1.40 -1.20
C ILE A 120 -6.39 1.49 -2.46
N PHE A 121 -6.88 0.35 -2.93
CA PHE A 121 -7.89 0.26 -3.97
C PHE A 121 -9.25 0.08 -3.29
N TYR A 122 -10.10 1.09 -3.39
CA TYR A 122 -11.49 1.02 -2.95
C TYR A 122 -12.36 0.50 -4.08
N LEU A 123 -12.98 -0.64 -3.87
CA LEU A 123 -13.88 -1.31 -4.82
C LEU A 123 -15.32 -1.01 -4.39
N THR A 124 -16.16 -0.68 -5.37
CA THR A 124 -17.60 -0.52 -5.18
C THR A 124 -18.31 -1.62 -5.96
N ARG A 125 -18.97 -2.54 -5.26
CA ARG A 125 -19.78 -3.58 -5.90
C ARG A 125 -20.99 -2.99 -6.62
N SER A 126 -21.50 -3.73 -7.60
CA SER A 126 -22.72 -3.38 -8.33
C SER A 126 -23.88 -3.19 -7.37
N GLY A 127 -24.60 -2.07 -7.51
CA GLY A 127 -25.71 -1.69 -6.64
C GLY A 127 -25.30 -0.99 -5.33
N ALA A 128 -24.01 -0.93 -4.98
CA ALA A 128 -23.54 -0.17 -3.82
C ALA A 128 -23.36 1.32 -4.16
N ALA A 129 -23.77 2.20 -3.24
CA ALA A 129 -23.58 3.65 -3.41
C ALA A 129 -22.11 4.07 -3.17
N GLU A 130 -21.50 3.49 -2.13
CA GLU A 130 -20.15 3.78 -1.66
C GLU A 130 -19.25 2.54 -1.76
N PRO A 131 -17.92 2.70 -1.78
CA PRO A 131 -17.02 1.55 -1.73
C PRO A 131 -17.25 0.74 -0.45
N ASP A 132 -17.29 -0.58 -0.60
CA ASP A 132 -17.56 -1.54 0.46
C ASP A 132 -16.40 -2.52 0.68
N ILE A 133 -15.42 -2.53 -0.23
CA ILE A 133 -14.25 -3.41 -0.18
C ILE A 133 -12.98 -2.58 -0.42
N ALA A 134 -11.92 -2.88 0.33
CA ALA A 134 -10.59 -2.32 0.15
C ALA A 134 -9.57 -3.42 -0.12
N VAL A 135 -8.76 -3.25 -1.17
CA VAL A 135 -7.51 -3.98 -1.35
C VAL A 135 -6.36 -3.07 -0.94
N VAL A 136 -5.69 -3.41 0.16
CA VAL A 136 -4.55 -2.65 0.69
C VAL A 136 -3.26 -3.31 0.21
N GLU A 137 -2.57 -2.66 -0.73
CA GLU A 137 -1.28 -3.10 -1.23
C GLU A 137 -0.15 -2.37 -0.49
N VAL A 138 0.69 -3.13 0.21
CA VAL A 138 1.82 -2.63 0.98
C VAL A 138 3.11 -3.03 0.27
N HIS A 139 4.02 -2.07 0.09
CA HIS A 139 5.37 -2.33 -0.41
C HIS A 139 6.39 -2.02 0.67
N ASN A 140 7.33 -2.94 0.87
CA ASN A 140 8.50 -2.65 1.70
C ASN A 140 9.62 -1.99 0.89
N THR A 141 10.65 -1.52 1.58
CA THR A 141 11.84 -0.92 0.94
C THR A 141 12.74 -1.93 0.22
N PHE A 142 12.40 -3.22 0.25
CA PHE A 142 13.08 -4.29 -0.49
C PHE A 142 12.44 -4.58 -1.85
N GLY A 143 11.40 -3.82 -2.23
CA GLY A 143 10.68 -4.02 -3.49
C GLY A 143 9.66 -5.16 -3.44
N GLU A 144 9.29 -5.63 -2.25
CA GLU A 144 8.37 -6.75 -2.06
C GLU A 144 6.97 -6.24 -1.74
N PRO A 145 5.95 -6.66 -2.50
CA PRO A 145 4.56 -6.31 -2.24
C PRO A 145 3.81 -7.37 -1.41
N HIS A 146 2.75 -6.94 -0.75
CA HIS A 146 1.71 -7.83 -0.23
C HIS A 146 0.35 -7.12 -0.23
N ARG A 147 -0.73 -7.86 -0.51
CA ARG A 147 -2.09 -7.34 -0.56
C ARG A 147 -2.95 -7.93 0.57
N TYR A 148 -3.68 -7.06 1.26
CA TYR A 148 -4.72 -7.43 2.22
C TYR A 148 -6.08 -7.09 1.64
N LEU A 149 -7.09 -7.92 1.92
CA LEU A 149 -8.48 -7.67 1.59
C LEU A 149 -9.22 -7.27 2.86
N ALA A 150 -9.80 -6.08 2.92
CA ALA A 150 -10.46 -5.55 4.09
C ALA A 150 -11.85 -4.98 3.73
N PRO A 151 -12.84 -5.03 4.64
CA PRO A 151 -14.08 -4.28 4.48
C PRO A 151 -13.82 -2.77 4.57
N VAL A 152 -14.69 -1.99 3.91
CA VAL A 152 -14.72 -0.53 4.04
C VAL A 152 -15.88 -0.16 4.95
N GLY A 153 -15.61 0.72 5.93
CA GLY A 153 -16.59 1.14 6.92
C GLY A 153 -15.93 1.55 8.23
N ASP A 154 -16.76 1.76 9.25
CA ASP A 154 -16.30 2.15 10.59
C ASP A 154 -15.80 0.95 11.44
N GLU A 155 -16.05 -0.27 10.96
CA GLU A 155 -15.59 -1.49 11.60
C GLU A 155 -14.09 -1.73 11.37
N ARG A 156 -13.44 -2.31 12.38
CA ARG A 156 -12.04 -2.73 12.26
C ARG A 156 -11.98 -4.15 11.71
N SER A 157 -11.00 -4.41 10.85
CA SER A 157 -10.69 -5.77 10.39
C SER A 157 -9.29 -6.19 10.81
N THR A 158 -9.18 -7.42 11.30
CA THR A 158 -7.93 -7.99 11.79
C THR A 158 -7.29 -8.90 10.73
N HIS A 159 -5.98 -8.74 10.52
CA HIS A 159 -5.21 -9.47 9.52
C HIS A 159 -3.87 -9.93 10.11
N ASP A 160 -3.42 -11.12 9.75
CA ASP A 160 -2.06 -11.55 10.09
C ASP A 160 -1.03 -10.70 9.33
N LYS A 161 0.06 -10.33 10.00
CA LYS A 161 1.13 -9.58 9.37
C LYS A 161 1.97 -10.49 8.47
N GLN A 162 1.75 -10.38 7.17
CA GLN A 162 2.42 -11.20 6.14
C GLN A 162 3.57 -10.51 5.37
N LEU A 163 3.98 -9.30 5.77
CA LEU A 163 5.09 -8.58 5.11
C LEU A 163 6.08 -7.98 6.11
N HIS A 164 7.37 -8.25 5.89
CA HIS A 164 8.47 -7.62 6.62
C HIS A 164 8.72 -6.21 6.09
N VAL A 165 8.04 -5.23 6.70
CA VAL A 165 8.05 -3.82 6.26
C VAL A 165 9.17 -2.97 6.86
N SER A 166 9.82 -3.43 7.93
CA SER A 166 10.88 -2.68 8.62
C SER A 166 11.78 -3.62 9.42
N PRO A 167 13.11 -3.43 9.37
CA PRO A 167 14.04 -4.17 10.22
C PRO A 167 13.81 -3.96 11.72
N PHE A 168 13.08 -2.92 12.12
CA PHE A 168 12.81 -2.61 13.53
C PHE A 168 11.41 -3.03 13.98
N LEU A 169 10.66 -3.74 13.13
CA LEU A 169 9.35 -4.31 13.44
C LEU A 169 9.38 -5.82 13.15
N PRO A 170 9.17 -6.69 14.15
CA PRO A 170 9.21 -8.13 13.94
C PRO A 170 8.08 -8.58 13.00
N LEU A 171 8.26 -9.70 12.28
CA LEU A 171 7.23 -10.20 11.36
C LEU A 171 5.97 -10.70 12.09
N ARG A 172 6.10 -11.24 13.31
CA ARG A 172 4.99 -11.77 14.11
C ARG A 172 3.90 -10.72 14.39
N GLY A 173 2.71 -11.20 14.74
CA GLY A 173 1.57 -10.38 15.12
C GLY A 173 0.62 -10.08 13.96
N GLY A 174 -0.22 -9.07 14.14
CA GLY A 174 -1.30 -8.74 13.21
C GLY A 174 -1.51 -7.24 13.06
N TYR A 175 -2.39 -6.90 12.14
CA TYR A 175 -2.86 -5.55 11.85
C TYR A 175 -4.37 -5.45 12.08
N ASP A 176 -4.79 -4.42 12.79
CA ASP A 176 -6.18 -3.97 12.81
C ASP A 176 -6.30 -2.75 11.90
N MET A 177 -7.07 -2.90 10.83
CA MET A 177 -7.28 -1.87 9.82
C MET A 177 -8.64 -1.22 10.00
N HIS A 178 -8.66 0.10 10.04
CA HIS A 178 -9.87 0.92 9.99
C HIS A 178 -9.81 1.80 8.75
N LEU A 179 -10.72 1.53 7.81
CA LEU A 179 -10.73 2.07 6.45
C LEU A 179 -12.13 2.59 6.10
N PRO A 180 -12.53 3.76 6.61
CA PRO A 180 -13.80 4.36 6.21
C PRO A 180 -13.77 4.74 4.72
N PRO A 181 -14.95 4.88 4.08
CA PRO A 181 -15.03 5.26 2.68
C PRO A 181 -14.41 6.63 2.44
N PRO A 182 -13.67 6.82 1.33
CA PRO A 182 -13.04 8.10 1.01
C PRO A 182 -14.09 9.17 0.70
N SER A 183 -14.06 10.28 1.42
CA SER A 183 -15.04 11.38 1.32
C SER A 183 -14.36 12.76 1.26
N GLU A 184 -14.91 13.80 1.89
CA GLU A 184 -14.21 15.08 2.08
C GLU A 184 -12.96 14.94 2.96
N ARG A 185 -12.95 13.92 3.83
CA ARG A 185 -11.79 13.53 4.62
C ARG A 185 -11.39 12.11 4.28
N PHE A 186 -10.10 11.91 4.10
CA PHE A 186 -9.50 10.60 3.98
C PHE A 186 -8.93 10.18 5.33
N LEU A 187 -9.18 8.92 5.69
CA LEU A 187 -8.56 8.24 6.83
C LEU A 187 -8.26 6.80 6.43
N ALA A 188 -7.03 6.38 6.65
CA ALA A 188 -6.66 4.98 6.80
C ALA A 188 -5.86 4.85 8.09
N ARG A 189 -6.25 3.93 8.96
CA ARG A 189 -5.53 3.64 10.21
C ARG A 189 -5.19 2.16 10.25
N ILE A 190 -3.95 1.87 10.59
CA ILE A 190 -3.45 0.52 10.79
C ILE A 190 -2.77 0.48 12.15
N ASP A 191 -3.36 -0.25 13.08
CA ASP A 191 -2.76 -0.57 14.37
C ASP A 191 -2.10 -1.95 14.26
N ALA A 192 -0.87 -2.09 14.74
CA ALA A 192 -0.18 -3.37 14.76
C ALA A 192 -0.05 -3.89 16.20
N HIS A 193 -0.43 -5.14 16.41
CA HIS A 193 -0.47 -5.81 17.71
C HIS A 193 0.34 -7.11 17.70
N GLY A 194 0.50 -7.76 18.86
CA GLY A 194 1.22 -9.05 18.97
C GLY A 194 2.74 -9.00 18.78
N MET A 195 3.32 -7.80 18.66
CA MET A 195 4.78 -7.62 18.42
C MET A 195 5.61 -7.40 19.70
N GLY A 196 4.96 -7.15 20.85
CA GLY A 196 5.62 -6.68 22.08
C GLY A 196 5.88 -5.16 22.09
N THR A 197 5.45 -4.45 21.06
CA THR A 197 5.44 -2.98 20.99
C THR A 197 4.15 -2.55 20.30
N ALA A 198 3.47 -1.53 20.84
CA ALA A 198 2.38 -0.90 20.12
C ALA A 198 2.94 -0.11 18.94
N PHE A 199 2.30 -0.23 17.78
CA PHE A 199 2.63 0.58 16.61
C PHE A 199 1.34 1.00 15.90
N THR A 200 1.20 2.28 15.61
CA THR A 200 0.06 2.83 14.87
C THR A 200 0.58 3.62 13.68
N ALA A 201 0.03 3.35 12.50
CA ALA A 201 0.18 4.18 11.32
C ALA A 201 -1.18 4.81 10.97
N THR A 202 -1.19 6.12 10.75
CA THR A 202 -2.37 6.83 10.23
C THR A 202 -2.02 7.61 8.99
N TRP A 203 -2.91 7.56 8.00
CA TRP A 203 -2.83 8.31 6.77
C TRP A 203 -4.11 9.13 6.64
N THR A 204 -3.97 10.44 6.62
CA THR A 204 -5.09 11.38 6.66
C THR A 204 -4.98 12.41 5.56
N GLY A 205 -6.13 12.91 5.09
CA GLY A 205 -6.18 13.89 4.03
C GLY A 205 -7.46 14.70 4.04
N ARG A 206 -7.40 15.93 3.53
CA ARG A 206 -8.58 16.70 3.15
C ARG A 206 -8.64 16.80 1.64
N ARG A 207 -9.83 16.59 1.09
CA ARG A 207 -10.09 16.59 -0.35
C ARG A 207 -9.75 17.97 -0.94
N ARG A 208 -9.14 17.95 -2.12
CA ARG A 208 -8.90 19.09 -3.00
C ARG A 208 -9.26 18.67 -4.42
N PRO A 209 -9.84 19.56 -5.23
CA PRO A 209 -10.17 19.23 -6.61
C PRO A 209 -8.92 18.78 -7.37
N LEU A 210 -9.07 17.78 -8.23
CA LEU A 210 -8.00 17.41 -9.17
C LEU A 210 -8.14 18.26 -10.42
N ASP A 211 -7.53 19.44 -10.38
CA ASP A 211 -7.43 20.38 -11.49
C ASP A 211 -5.97 20.83 -11.72
N VAL A 212 -5.74 21.54 -12.82
CA VAL A 212 -4.41 22.04 -13.21
C VAL A 212 -3.78 22.89 -12.10
N ARG A 213 -4.57 23.78 -11.48
CA ARG A 213 -4.11 24.69 -10.42
C ARG A 213 -3.60 23.91 -9.21
N THR A 214 -4.36 22.92 -8.77
CA THR A 214 -4.03 22.11 -7.60
C THR A 214 -2.86 21.17 -7.90
N LEU A 215 -2.73 20.69 -9.13
CA LEU A 215 -1.61 19.86 -9.57
C LEU A 215 -0.29 20.66 -9.61
N VAL A 216 -0.31 21.89 -10.13
CA VAL A 216 0.85 22.81 -10.07
C VAL A 216 1.20 23.14 -8.62
N TRP A 217 0.20 23.42 -7.78
CA TRP A 217 0.43 23.64 -6.35
C TRP A 217 1.09 22.42 -5.67
N LEU A 218 0.65 21.21 -6.01
CA LEU A 218 1.25 19.96 -5.51
C LEU A 218 2.72 19.86 -5.93
N LEU A 219 3.04 20.15 -7.18
CA LEU A 219 4.42 20.14 -7.69
C LEU A 219 5.30 21.17 -7.00
N VAL A 220 4.81 22.39 -6.77
CA VAL A 220 5.57 23.44 -6.05
C VAL A 220 5.75 23.10 -4.58
N ARG A 221 4.72 22.57 -3.92
CA ARG A 221 4.76 22.31 -2.47
C ARG A 221 5.46 21.00 -2.10
N PHE A 222 5.47 20.03 -3.03
CA PHE A 222 6.02 18.69 -2.88
C PHE A 222 6.79 18.23 -4.14
N PRO A 223 7.83 18.95 -4.59
CA PRO A 223 8.50 18.71 -5.88
C PRO A 223 9.20 17.33 -5.95
N LEU A 224 9.66 16.82 -4.82
CA LEU A 224 10.35 15.54 -4.67
C LEU A 224 9.62 14.63 -3.68
N GLY A 225 8.29 14.69 -3.61
CA GLY A 225 7.47 13.99 -2.61
C GLY A 225 7.83 12.51 -2.44
N ALA A 226 7.79 11.73 -3.52
CA ALA A 226 8.13 10.30 -3.49
C ALA A 226 9.58 10.04 -3.01
N ARG A 227 10.57 10.80 -3.52
CA ARG A 227 11.98 10.67 -3.07
C ARG A 227 12.15 11.05 -1.60
N LEU A 228 11.43 12.07 -1.15
CA LEU A 228 11.47 12.54 0.23
C LEU A 228 10.81 11.55 1.19
N VAL A 229 9.79 10.81 0.75
CA VAL A 229 9.25 9.67 1.51
C VAL A 229 10.33 8.61 1.70
N THR A 230 11.01 8.21 0.64
CA THR A 230 12.12 7.24 0.73
C THR A 230 13.21 7.74 1.69
N ALA A 231 13.65 8.99 1.56
CA ALA A 231 14.65 9.59 2.45
C ALA A 231 14.19 9.60 3.93
N ARG A 232 12.91 9.92 4.19
CA ARG A 232 12.33 9.92 5.54
C ARG A 232 12.26 8.52 6.15
N ILE A 233 11.99 7.49 5.36
CA ILE A 233 11.99 6.10 5.85
C ILE A 233 13.40 5.71 6.31
N HIS A 234 14.42 6.01 5.51
CA HIS A 234 15.82 5.74 5.87
C HIS A 234 16.26 6.58 7.08
N TRP A 235 15.85 7.85 7.16
CA TRP A 235 16.12 8.70 8.32
C TRP A 235 15.51 8.14 9.61
N GLN A 236 14.25 7.68 9.56
CA GLN A 236 13.60 7.11 10.74
C GLN A 236 14.21 5.75 11.13
N ALA A 237 14.63 4.94 10.16
CA ALA A 237 15.40 3.71 10.40
C ALA A 237 16.74 4.01 11.10
N LEU A 238 17.50 4.99 10.59
CA LEU A 238 18.76 5.45 11.19
C LEU A 238 18.55 5.97 12.62
N ARG A 239 17.49 6.75 12.84
CA ARG A 239 17.14 7.29 14.16
C ARG A 239 16.81 6.16 15.16
N LEU A 240 16.07 5.15 14.74
CA LEU A 240 15.76 3.99 15.59
C LEU A 240 17.02 3.19 15.93
N TRP A 241 17.93 3.03 14.98
CA TRP A 241 19.19 2.32 15.17
C TRP A 241 20.14 3.09 16.11
N LEU A 242 20.47 4.35 15.78
CA LEU A 242 21.46 5.13 16.53
C LEU A 242 20.93 5.65 17.87
N LEU A 243 19.75 6.27 17.87
CA LEU A 243 19.28 7.04 19.03
C LEU A 243 18.39 6.22 19.95
N ARG A 244 17.70 5.20 19.42
CA ARG A 244 16.79 4.36 20.22
C ARG A 244 17.33 2.96 20.47
N ARG A 245 18.41 2.55 19.80
CA ARG A 245 19.00 1.19 19.90
C ARG A 245 17.94 0.09 19.76
N ALA A 246 16.96 0.32 18.88
CA ALA A 246 15.86 -0.63 18.67
C ALA A 246 16.41 -1.95 18.12
N PRO A 247 15.84 -3.10 18.53
CA PRO A 247 16.29 -4.41 18.07
C PRO A 247 16.17 -4.52 16.56
N PHE A 248 17.22 -5.05 15.93
CA PHE A 248 17.29 -5.28 14.51
C PHE A 248 16.85 -6.72 14.20
N HIS A 249 15.90 -6.87 13.30
CA HIS A 249 15.41 -8.13 12.79
C HIS A 249 15.91 -8.32 11.37
N ARG A 250 16.57 -9.45 11.10
CA ARG A 250 17.03 -9.80 9.75
C ARG A 250 15.83 -10.00 8.82
N LYS A 251 16.01 -9.60 7.56
CA LYS A 251 15.02 -9.80 6.51
C LYS A 251 14.76 -11.31 6.34
N PRO A 252 13.51 -11.78 6.47
CA PRO A 252 13.16 -13.16 6.18
C PRO A 252 13.13 -13.46 4.67
N PRO A 253 13.11 -14.74 4.27
CA PRO A 253 12.75 -15.13 2.91
C PRO A 253 11.37 -14.57 2.50
N TYR A 254 11.19 -14.25 1.23
CA TYR A 254 9.94 -13.75 0.67
C TYR A 254 9.55 -14.59 -0.55
N ARG A 255 8.26 -14.93 -0.65
CA ARG A 255 7.69 -15.58 -1.84
C ARG A 255 6.56 -14.71 -2.39
N HIS A 256 6.66 -14.37 -3.67
CA HIS A 256 5.67 -13.55 -4.35
C HIS A 256 4.28 -14.19 -4.26
N GLY A 257 3.24 -13.36 -4.03
CA GLY A 257 1.87 -13.81 -3.83
C GLY A 257 1.55 -14.38 -2.44
N ILE A 258 2.55 -14.82 -1.67
CA ILE A 258 2.36 -15.36 -0.30
C ILE A 258 2.77 -14.32 0.75
N GLY A 259 3.95 -13.72 0.61
CA GLY A 259 4.50 -12.76 1.58
C GLY A 259 5.84 -13.19 2.18
N SER A 260 6.22 -12.54 3.28
CA SER A 260 7.41 -12.87 4.06
C SER A 260 7.16 -14.15 4.85
N LEU A 261 8.08 -15.11 4.70
CA LEU A 261 8.01 -16.40 5.38
C LEU A 261 8.72 -16.30 6.73
N PRO A 262 8.14 -16.78 7.84
CA PRO A 262 8.87 -16.84 9.09
C PRO A 262 10.18 -17.62 8.92
N PRO A 263 11.24 -17.29 9.69
CA PRO A 263 12.45 -18.10 9.70
C PRO A 263 12.05 -19.55 9.95
N GLN A 264 12.46 -20.47 9.10
CA GLN A 264 12.25 -21.89 9.37
C GLN A 264 12.98 -22.19 10.69
N THR A 265 12.22 -22.48 11.74
CA THR A 265 12.81 -23.05 12.95
C THR A 265 13.40 -24.37 12.51
N ALA A 266 14.73 -24.51 12.57
CA ALA A 266 15.37 -25.80 12.31
C ALA A 266 14.83 -26.81 13.35
N ARG A 267 13.90 -27.67 12.92
CA ARG A 267 13.31 -28.87 13.57
C ARG A 267 12.18 -29.34 12.64
N SER A 268 12.19 -30.52 12.00
CA SER A 268 12.89 -31.77 12.26
C SER A 268 13.16 -32.44 10.92
N ILE A 269 14.44 -32.64 10.57
CA ILE A 269 14.79 -33.80 9.76
C ILE A 269 14.79 -34.92 10.79
N GLU A 270 13.67 -35.63 10.92
CA GLU A 270 13.73 -36.98 11.46
C GLU A 270 14.57 -37.78 10.48
N ASP A 271 15.72 -38.25 10.96
CA ASP A 271 16.52 -39.27 10.30
C ASP A 271 15.59 -40.40 9.82
N PRO A 272 15.66 -40.83 8.56
CA PRO A 272 15.10 -42.13 8.22
C PRO A 272 15.89 -43.17 9.03
N GLN A 273 15.23 -43.86 9.95
CA GLN A 273 15.78 -45.01 10.65
C GLN A 273 16.49 -45.93 9.64
N PRO A 274 17.72 -46.38 9.89
CA PRO A 274 18.33 -47.40 9.05
C PRO A 274 17.47 -48.66 9.16
N GLN A 275 16.89 -49.09 8.04
CA GLN A 275 16.33 -50.43 7.90
C GLN A 275 17.45 -51.41 8.23
N ALA A 276 17.34 -52.08 9.38
CA ALA A 276 18.14 -53.23 9.69
C ALA A 276 17.86 -54.29 8.62
N GLN A 277 18.89 -54.62 7.85
CA GLN A 277 18.97 -55.87 7.11
C GLN A 277 19.04 -57.00 8.15
N GLU A 278 17.96 -57.77 8.29
CA GLU A 278 18.07 -59.13 8.80
C GLU A 278 17.99 -60.09 7.62
N HIS A 279 19.16 -60.65 7.32
CA HIS A 279 19.31 -61.92 6.63
C HIS A 279 18.83 -63.05 7.54
N ALA A 280 17.80 -63.79 7.12
CA ALA A 280 17.66 -65.25 7.23
C ALA A 280 16.30 -65.69 6.67
#